data_AF-A0A8T7GH92-F1
#
_entry.id   AF-A0A8T7GH92-F1
#
_cell.length_a   1.000
_cell.length_b   1.000
_cell.length_c   1.000
_cell.angle_alpha   90.00
_cell.angle_beta   90.00
_cell.angle_gamma   90.00
#
_symmetry.space_group_name_H-M   'P 1'
#
loop_
_entity.id
_entity.type
_entity.pdbx_description
1 polymer ?
#
loop_
_entity_poly.entity_id
_entity_poly.type
_entity_poly.pdbx_seq_one_letter_code
_entity_poly.pdbx_strand_id
1 'polypeptide(L)'
;MVILSDSYMGIFLPENFSIRIHKFLNKLIEFPFIEKEELMGIFYLYGKNFRVSGTLELLSATNIAKKTMEQLSKDVRAIYNQRNILLDSEHIRENYMKRMLQISVETKNENLSGKELQNRIYNDPNIVSNCYIQHLSYYKKDYFFELYKPFSSDQIPFDLRNKLEGRMVLLGFNVANSGQLPFDTPLSPFLNWMENH
;
A
#
# COMPACT_ATOMS: atom_id res chain seq x y z
N MET A 1 12.52 18.45 -8.16
CA MET A 1 11.66 17.30 -8.52
C MET A 1 10.52 17.20 -7.52
N VAL A 2 9.32 16.74 -7.89
CA VAL A 2 8.17 16.70 -6.95
C VAL A 2 8.21 15.40 -6.16
N ILE A 3 8.16 15.46 -4.84
CA ILE A 3 8.19 14.27 -3.95
C ILE A 3 7.10 13.27 -4.32
N LEU A 4 5.94 13.74 -4.78
CA LEU A 4 4.84 12.90 -5.25
C LEU A 4 5.27 11.99 -6.43
N SER A 5 6.02 12.53 -7.40
CA SER A 5 6.55 11.74 -8.52
C SER A 5 7.70 10.80 -8.10
N ASP A 6 8.27 11.02 -6.92
CA ASP A 6 9.32 10.19 -6.32
C ASP A 6 8.80 9.32 -5.17
N SER A 7 7.50 9.00 -5.19
CA SER A 7 6.85 8.18 -4.18
C SER A 7 6.56 6.78 -4.72
N TYR A 8 6.57 5.78 -3.83
CA TYR A 8 6.22 4.40 -4.13
C TYR A 8 5.35 3.84 -3.01
N MET A 9 4.39 2.99 -3.34
CA MET A 9 3.51 2.39 -2.34
C MET A 9 3.28 0.92 -2.63
N GLY A 10 2.90 0.17 -1.60
CA GLY A 10 2.62 -1.25 -1.71
C GLY A 10 1.93 -1.82 -0.47
N ILE A 11 1.56 -3.08 -0.59
CA ILE A 11 1.12 -3.94 0.53
C ILE A 11 2.27 -4.88 0.82
N PHE A 12 2.64 -5.00 2.10
CA PHE A 12 3.64 -5.97 2.58
C PHE A 12 3.01 -7.11 3.39
N LEU A 13 1.74 -6.96 3.81
CA LEU A 13 0.96 -8.02 4.46
C LEU A 13 -0.50 -8.01 3.97
N PRO A 14 -1.09 -9.19 3.70
CA PRO A 14 -0.49 -10.53 3.79
C PRO A 14 0.47 -10.82 2.61
N GLU A 15 1.48 -11.67 2.82
CA GLU A 15 2.54 -11.94 1.82
C GLU A 15 2.03 -12.48 0.48
N ASN A 16 0.93 -13.24 0.50
CA ASN A 16 0.31 -13.83 -0.68
C ASN A 16 -0.72 -12.90 -1.37
N PHE A 17 -0.66 -11.59 -1.11
CA PHE A 17 -1.60 -10.60 -1.64
C PHE A 17 -1.80 -10.69 -3.16
N SER A 18 -0.71 -10.67 -3.94
CA SER A 18 -0.77 -10.73 -5.41
C SER A 18 -1.49 -11.98 -5.93
N ILE A 19 -1.29 -13.12 -5.26
CA ILE A 19 -1.95 -14.39 -5.61
C ILE A 19 -3.45 -14.30 -5.33
N ARG A 20 -3.86 -13.68 -4.22
CA ARG A 20 -5.27 -13.48 -3.88
C ARG A 20 -5.96 -12.56 -4.88
N ILE A 21 -5.33 -11.44 -5.24
CA ILE A 21 -5.84 -10.54 -6.28
C ILE A 21 -6.01 -11.27 -7.61
N HIS A 22 -5.00 -12.05 -8.02
CA HIS A 22 -5.09 -12.87 -9.22
C HIS A 22 -6.28 -13.83 -9.19
N LYS A 23 -6.45 -14.59 -8.09
CA LYS A 23 -7.59 -15.52 -7.94
C LYS A 23 -8.93 -14.79 -7.96
N PHE A 24 -9.03 -13.64 -7.29
CA PHE A 24 -10.25 -12.85 -7.21
C PHE A 24 -10.68 -12.31 -8.58
N LEU A 25 -9.72 -11.79 -9.36
CA LEU A 25 -9.97 -11.30 -10.72
C LEU A 25 -10.43 -12.41 -11.67
N ASN A 26 -9.91 -13.63 -11.50
CA ASN A 26 -10.28 -14.79 -12.30
C ASN A 26 -11.54 -15.53 -11.80
N LYS A 27 -12.33 -14.91 -10.89
CA LYS A 27 -13.54 -15.51 -10.30
C LYS A 27 -13.31 -16.85 -9.60
N LEU A 28 -12.08 -17.09 -9.12
CA LEU A 28 -11.74 -18.30 -8.36
C LEU A 28 -12.05 -18.16 -6.87
N ILE A 29 -12.12 -16.92 -6.38
CA ILE A 29 -12.52 -16.56 -5.02
C ILE A 29 -13.37 -15.30 -5.07
N GLU A 30 -14.19 -15.11 -4.04
CA GLU A 30 -15.04 -13.93 -3.86
C GLU A 30 -14.49 -13.00 -2.79
N PHE A 31 -15.00 -11.77 -2.75
CA PHE A 31 -14.73 -10.84 -1.66
C PHE A 31 -15.60 -11.18 -0.43
N PRO A 32 -15.07 -11.08 0.80
CA PRO A 32 -13.68 -10.74 1.15
C PRO A 32 -12.71 -11.91 0.92
N PHE A 33 -11.56 -11.62 0.32
CA PHE A 33 -10.48 -12.60 0.13
C PHE A 33 -9.32 -12.43 1.13
N ILE A 34 -9.49 -11.54 2.11
CA ILE A 34 -8.63 -11.38 3.29
C ILE A 34 -9.55 -11.57 4.49
N GLU A 35 -9.15 -12.46 5.40
CA GLU A 35 -9.94 -12.81 6.56
C GLU A 35 -9.95 -11.68 7.58
N LYS A 36 -11.01 -11.62 8.39
CA LYS A 36 -11.19 -10.56 9.39
C LYS A 36 -9.97 -10.40 10.31
N GLU A 37 -9.40 -11.52 10.77
CA GLU A 37 -8.30 -11.50 11.74
C GLU A 37 -6.92 -11.44 11.08
N GLU A 38 -6.84 -11.43 9.75
CA GLU A 38 -5.58 -11.22 9.05
C GLU A 38 -5.12 -9.77 9.18
N LEU A 39 -3.83 -9.63 9.50
CA LEU A 39 -3.15 -8.35 9.53
C LEU A 39 -2.87 -7.87 8.10
N MET A 40 -3.27 -6.64 7.81
CA MET A 40 -2.91 -5.93 6.59
C MET A 40 -1.93 -4.82 6.92
N GLY A 41 -0.88 -4.74 6.10
CA GLY A 41 0.16 -3.73 6.20
C GLY A 41 0.37 -3.06 4.86
N ILE A 42 0.20 -1.74 4.82
CA ILE A 42 0.47 -0.90 3.64
C ILE A 42 1.60 0.08 3.93
N PHE A 43 2.34 0.46 2.89
CA PHE A 43 3.37 1.48 3.03
C PHE A 43 3.31 2.52 1.92
N TYR A 44 3.79 3.72 2.24
CA TYR A 44 4.11 4.78 1.29
C TYR A 44 5.55 5.22 1.55
N LEU A 45 6.43 4.99 0.59
CA LEU A 45 7.82 5.41 0.55
C LEU A 45 7.92 6.74 -0.19
N TYR A 46 8.50 7.75 0.45
CA TYR A 46 8.75 9.08 -0.13
C TYR A 46 10.26 9.29 -0.32
N GLY A 47 10.64 9.85 -1.47
CA GLY A 47 12.05 10.07 -1.82
C GLY A 47 12.71 8.80 -2.40
N LYS A 48 11.97 7.96 -3.13
CA LYS A 48 12.44 6.65 -3.60
C LYS A 48 13.76 6.74 -4.37
N ASN A 49 13.89 7.69 -5.29
CA ASN A 49 15.08 7.83 -6.13
C ASN A 49 16.03 8.91 -5.61
N PHE A 50 15.51 9.98 -4.99
CA PHE A 50 16.30 11.17 -4.65
C PHE A 50 16.50 11.39 -3.15
N ARG A 51 15.95 10.52 -2.30
CA ARG A 51 15.88 10.69 -0.85
C ARG A 51 15.05 11.93 -0.48
N VAL A 52 14.86 12.17 0.80
CA VAL A 52 14.23 13.38 1.32
C VAL A 52 15.31 14.18 2.03
N SER A 53 15.75 15.26 1.40
CA SER A 53 16.91 16.04 1.82
C SER A 53 16.53 17.51 2.08
N GLY A 54 17.03 18.04 3.18
CA GLY A 54 16.74 19.43 3.57
C GLY A 54 15.33 19.64 4.14
N THR A 55 15.10 20.85 4.64
CA THR A 55 13.91 21.21 5.41
C THR A 55 12.64 21.31 4.57
N LEU A 56 12.74 21.87 3.36
CA LEU A 56 11.60 22.03 2.46
C LEU A 56 11.06 20.69 1.95
N GLU A 57 11.94 19.76 1.58
CA GLU A 57 11.51 18.44 1.13
C GLU A 57 10.88 17.65 2.28
N LEU A 58 11.48 17.69 3.48
CA LEU A 58 10.92 17.07 4.67
C LEU A 58 9.51 17.58 4.99
N LEU A 59 9.30 18.90 4.94
CA LEU A 59 7.98 19.51 5.16
C LEU A 59 6.98 19.08 4.08
N SER A 60 7.41 19.05 2.82
CA SER A 60 6.57 18.63 1.70
C SER A 60 6.17 17.15 1.81
N ALA A 61 7.12 16.25 2.07
CA ALA A 61 6.84 14.82 2.28
C ALA A 61 5.90 14.59 3.47
N THR A 62 6.13 15.28 4.58
CA THR A 62 5.27 15.21 5.77
C THR A 62 3.85 15.68 5.46
N ASN A 63 3.69 16.77 4.71
CA ASN A 63 2.37 17.27 4.31
C ASN A 63 1.65 16.33 3.36
N ILE A 64 2.37 15.70 2.42
CA ILE A 64 1.81 14.68 1.54
C ILE A 64 1.35 13.48 2.37
N ALA A 65 2.18 12.97 3.29
CA ALA A 65 1.82 11.86 4.16
C ALA A 65 0.56 12.15 4.99
N LYS A 66 0.45 13.35 5.57
CA LYS A 66 -0.77 13.79 6.28
C LYS A 66 -2.00 13.78 5.39
N LYS A 67 -1.90 14.35 4.19
CA LYS A 67 -3.01 14.33 3.21
C LYS A 67 -3.39 12.90 2.81
N THR A 68 -2.41 12.01 2.64
CA THR A 68 -2.66 10.58 2.36
C THR A 68 -3.47 9.93 3.49
N MET A 69 -3.05 10.12 4.75
CA MET A 69 -3.80 9.59 5.91
C MET A 69 -5.24 10.13 5.97
N GLU A 70 -5.41 11.44 5.78
CA GLU A 70 -6.73 12.09 5.78
C GLU A 70 -7.62 11.56 4.65
N GLN A 71 -7.07 11.40 3.45
CA GLN A 71 -7.79 10.90 2.29
C GLN A 71 -8.23 9.45 2.51
N LEU A 72 -7.32 8.55 2.92
CA LEU A 72 -7.66 7.17 3.25
C LEU A 72 -8.76 7.10 4.31
N SER A 73 -8.68 7.92 5.35
CA SER A 73 -9.68 7.95 6.42
C SER A 73 -11.05 8.46 5.94
N LYS A 74 -11.08 9.35 4.94
CA LYS A 74 -12.32 9.77 4.28
C LYS A 74 -12.88 8.65 3.40
N ASP A 75 -12.03 7.98 2.64
CA ASP A 75 -12.43 6.92 1.72
C ASP A 75 -12.97 5.70 2.46
N VAL A 76 -12.34 5.31 3.58
CA VAL A 76 -12.86 4.25 4.48
C VAL A 76 -14.28 4.59 4.94
N ARG A 77 -14.51 5.83 5.38
CA ARG A 77 -15.85 6.27 5.82
C ARG A 77 -16.86 6.31 4.67
N ALA A 78 -16.44 6.74 3.48
CA ALA A 78 -17.28 6.80 2.30
C ALA A 78 -17.73 5.38 1.88
N ILE A 79 -16.80 4.44 1.77
CA ILE A 79 -17.09 3.05 1.42
C ILE A 79 -17.93 2.39 2.50
N TYR A 80 -17.60 2.61 3.78
CA TYR A 80 -18.40 2.11 4.90
C TYR A 80 -19.89 2.48 4.80
N ASN A 81 -20.19 3.73 4.45
CA ASN A 81 -21.56 4.23 4.33
C ASN A 81 -22.32 3.64 3.14
N GLN A 82 -21.62 3.15 2.12
CA GLN A 82 -22.19 2.58 0.90
C GLN A 82 -21.83 1.10 0.72
N ARG A 83 -21.51 0.40 1.82
CA ARG A 83 -20.92 -0.94 1.78
C ARG A 83 -21.74 -1.99 1.04
N ASN A 84 -23.07 -1.87 1.05
CA ASN A 84 -23.96 -2.84 0.41
C ASN A 84 -23.83 -2.82 -1.13
N ILE A 85 -23.29 -1.73 -1.70
CA ILE A 85 -23.12 -1.54 -3.15
C ILE A 85 -21.63 -1.62 -3.49
N LEU A 86 -20.79 -0.92 -2.73
CA LEU A 86 -19.37 -0.77 -3.07
C LEU A 86 -18.49 -1.96 -2.66
N LEU A 87 -19.00 -2.86 -1.81
CA LEU A 87 -18.28 -4.06 -1.35
C LEU A 87 -18.86 -5.36 -1.90
N ASP A 88 -19.66 -5.27 -2.97
CA ASP A 88 -20.04 -6.43 -3.77
C ASP A 88 -18.84 -6.91 -4.62
N SER A 89 -18.68 -8.22 -4.73
CA SER A 89 -17.57 -8.82 -5.47
C SER A 89 -17.53 -8.40 -6.93
N GLU A 90 -18.67 -8.38 -7.63
CA GLU A 90 -18.69 -8.01 -9.05
C GLU A 90 -18.37 -6.53 -9.20
N HIS A 91 -18.88 -5.67 -8.31
CA HIS A 91 -18.52 -4.25 -8.30
C HIS A 91 -17.02 -4.01 -8.10
N ILE A 92 -16.40 -4.67 -7.10
CA ILE A 92 -14.96 -4.56 -6.85
C ILE A 92 -14.17 -5.08 -8.06
N ARG A 93 -14.57 -6.22 -8.60
CA ARG A 93 -13.90 -6.86 -9.75
C ARG A 93 -13.96 -5.98 -10.99
N GLU A 94 -15.11 -5.39 -11.30
CA GLU A 94 -15.25 -4.42 -12.40
C GLU A 94 -14.30 -3.24 -12.24
N ASN A 95 -14.19 -2.68 -11.03
CA ASN A 95 -13.30 -1.55 -10.76
C ASN A 95 -11.83 -1.94 -10.95
N TYR A 96 -11.42 -3.11 -10.48
CA TYR A 96 -10.05 -3.58 -10.66
C TYR A 96 -9.77 -3.90 -12.14
N MET A 97 -10.70 -4.53 -12.85
CA MET A 97 -10.59 -4.80 -14.29
C MET A 97 -10.48 -3.51 -15.11
N LYS A 98 -11.26 -2.47 -14.79
CA LYS A 98 -11.12 -1.14 -15.41
C LYS A 98 -9.72 -0.57 -15.21
N ARG A 99 -9.16 -0.67 -13.99
CA ARG A 99 -7.80 -0.21 -13.72
C ARG A 99 -6.74 -1.06 -14.44
N MET A 100 -6.92 -2.37 -14.54
CA MET A 100 -6.05 -3.25 -15.32
C MET A 100 -5.97 -2.88 -16.79
N LEU A 101 -7.13 -2.57 -17.39
CA LEU A 101 -7.22 -2.13 -18.78
C LEU A 101 -6.48 -0.79 -18.97
N GLN A 102 -6.64 0.15 -18.05
CA GLN A 102 -5.88 1.41 -18.07
C GLN A 102 -4.37 1.18 -18.00
N ILE A 103 -3.90 0.35 -17.06
CA ILE A 103 -2.48 0.01 -16.92
C ILE A 103 -1.95 -0.60 -18.22
N SER A 104 -2.69 -1.53 -18.82
CA SER A 104 -2.29 -2.19 -20.08
C SER A 104 -2.11 -1.19 -21.22
N VAL A 105 -2.91 -0.12 -21.25
CA VAL A 105 -2.76 0.97 -22.22
C VAL A 105 -1.57 1.87 -21.88
N GLU A 106 -1.39 2.23 -20.61
CA GLU A 106 -0.27 3.04 -20.10
C GLU A 106 1.09 2.37 -20.43
N THR A 107 1.18 1.04 -20.25
CA THR A 107 2.43 0.28 -20.41
C THR A 107 2.63 -0.30 -21.81
N LYS A 108 1.75 0.00 -22.77
CA LYS A 108 1.82 -0.59 -24.13
C LYS A 108 3.16 -0.33 -24.82
N ASN A 109 3.79 0.81 -24.53
CA ASN A 109 5.08 1.20 -25.11
C ASN A 109 6.30 0.65 -24.35
N GLU A 110 6.07 0.00 -23.20
CA GLU A 110 7.14 -0.50 -22.31
C GLU A 110 7.57 -1.94 -22.64
N ASN A 111 6.91 -2.62 -23.59
CA ASN A 111 7.20 -4.00 -24.02
C ASN A 111 7.28 -5.01 -22.86
N LEU A 112 6.47 -4.83 -21.82
CA LEU A 112 6.44 -5.73 -20.67
C LEU A 112 5.98 -7.13 -21.08
N SER A 113 6.65 -8.16 -20.56
CA SER A 113 6.16 -9.54 -20.62
C SER A 113 4.84 -9.68 -19.84
N GLY A 114 4.10 -10.76 -20.11
CA GLY A 114 2.84 -11.03 -19.39
C GLY A 114 3.01 -11.11 -17.87
N LYS A 115 4.15 -11.62 -17.39
CA LYS A 115 4.46 -11.70 -15.95
C LYS A 115 4.77 -10.33 -15.36
N GLU A 116 5.52 -9.49 -16.07
CA GLU A 116 5.84 -8.12 -15.62
C GLU A 116 4.59 -7.23 -15.59
N LEU A 117 3.71 -7.35 -16.59
CA LEU A 117 2.44 -6.66 -16.61
C LEU A 117 1.55 -7.09 -15.42
N GLN A 118 1.46 -8.40 -15.14
CA GLN A 118 0.74 -8.90 -13.97
C GLN A 118 1.30 -8.35 -12.66
N ASN A 119 2.63 -8.36 -12.49
CA ASN A 119 3.27 -7.77 -11.32
C ASN A 119 2.99 -6.26 -11.21
N ARG A 120 3.00 -5.52 -12.32
CA ARG A 120 2.67 -4.09 -12.34
C ARG A 120 1.22 -3.82 -11.94
N ILE A 121 0.30 -4.70 -12.33
CA ILE A 121 -1.11 -4.63 -11.97
C ILE A 121 -1.31 -4.92 -10.48
N TYR A 122 -0.76 -6.03 -9.97
CA TYR A 122 -1.01 -6.44 -8.58
C TYR A 122 -0.38 -5.50 -7.56
N ASN A 123 0.67 -4.78 -7.96
CA ASN A 123 1.30 -3.74 -7.16
C ASN A 123 0.85 -2.32 -7.57
N ASP A 124 -0.24 -2.17 -8.34
CA ASP A 124 -0.73 -0.85 -8.72
C ASP A 124 -1.23 -0.08 -7.49
N PRO A 125 -0.78 1.17 -7.28
CA PRO A 125 -1.18 2.02 -6.16
C PRO A 125 -2.69 2.05 -5.91
N ASN A 126 -3.51 2.13 -6.96
CA ASN A 126 -4.96 2.22 -6.80
C ASN A 126 -5.56 0.88 -6.36
N ILE A 127 -5.09 -0.24 -6.92
CA ILE A 127 -5.57 -1.58 -6.52
C ILE A 127 -5.20 -1.85 -5.06
N VAL A 128 -3.93 -1.60 -4.70
CA VAL A 128 -3.40 -1.79 -3.35
C VAL A 128 -4.16 -0.93 -2.34
N SER A 129 -4.29 0.38 -2.61
CA SER A 129 -5.01 1.31 -1.72
C SER A 129 -6.48 0.93 -1.57
N ASN A 130 -7.16 0.63 -2.69
CA ASN A 130 -8.57 0.25 -2.65
C ASN A 130 -8.78 -1.03 -1.86
N CYS A 131 -7.92 -2.04 -2.02
CA CYS A 131 -8.04 -3.28 -1.26
C CYS A 131 -7.95 -3.04 0.24
N TYR A 132 -6.97 -2.24 0.68
CA TYR A 132 -6.83 -1.87 2.09
C TYR A 132 -8.07 -1.13 2.62
N ILE A 133 -8.55 -0.11 1.91
CA ILE A 133 -9.75 0.65 2.29
C ILE A 133 -10.98 -0.28 2.36
N GLN A 134 -11.15 -1.16 1.37
CA GLN A 134 -12.28 -2.10 1.29
C GLN A 134 -12.25 -3.07 2.47
N HIS A 135 -11.09 -3.61 2.82
CA HIS A 135 -10.93 -4.51 3.99
C HIS A 135 -11.33 -3.82 5.30
N LEU A 136 -10.79 -2.61 5.53
CA LEU A 136 -11.12 -1.81 6.70
C LEU A 136 -12.62 -1.52 6.78
N SER A 137 -13.21 -1.13 5.65
CA SER A 137 -14.63 -0.75 5.56
C SER A 137 -15.56 -1.95 5.73
N TYR A 138 -15.19 -3.11 5.18
CA TYR A 138 -15.99 -4.33 5.24
C TYR A 138 -16.09 -4.84 6.67
N TYR A 139 -14.95 -5.01 7.34
CA TYR A 139 -14.89 -5.56 8.69
C TYR A 139 -15.06 -4.52 9.80
N LYS A 140 -15.16 -3.24 9.45
CA LYS A 140 -15.18 -2.11 10.41
C LYS A 140 -13.98 -2.13 11.34
N LYS A 141 -12.80 -2.43 10.79
CA LYS A 141 -11.56 -2.51 11.57
C LYS A 141 -11.08 -1.11 11.90
N ASP A 142 -10.61 -0.95 13.13
CA ASP A 142 -9.77 0.19 13.47
C ASP A 142 -8.45 0.11 12.67
N TYR A 143 -7.79 1.25 12.53
CA TYR A 143 -6.53 1.34 11.82
C TYR A 143 -5.69 2.45 12.42
N PHE A 144 -4.37 2.32 12.26
CA PHE A 144 -3.44 3.38 12.61
C PHE A 144 -2.39 3.55 11.52
N PHE A 145 -1.76 4.72 11.55
CA PHE A 145 -0.64 5.04 10.67
C PHE A 145 0.55 5.50 11.49
N GLU A 146 1.75 5.18 11.02
CA GLU A 146 3.00 5.62 11.62
C GLU A 146 3.94 6.19 10.56
N LEU A 147 4.34 7.43 10.74
CA LEU A 147 5.24 8.14 9.83
C LEU A 147 6.67 8.12 10.37
N TYR A 148 7.55 7.45 9.65
CA TYR A 148 8.98 7.46 9.87
C TYR A 148 9.61 8.62 9.10
N LYS A 149 10.41 9.41 9.82
CA LYS A 149 11.29 10.44 9.25
C LYS A 149 12.35 9.80 8.34
N PRO A 150 13.13 10.61 7.57
CA PRO A 150 14.18 10.05 6.73
C PRO A 150 15.10 9.15 7.56
N PHE A 151 15.24 7.88 7.17
CA PHE A 151 16.03 6.93 7.92
C PHE A 151 17.51 7.31 7.93
N SER A 152 18.13 7.24 9.10
CA SER A 152 19.59 7.24 9.22
C SER A 152 20.14 5.82 9.08
N SER A 153 21.43 5.70 8.75
CA SER A 153 22.07 4.41 8.43
C SER A 153 22.17 3.44 9.63
N ASP A 154 22.06 3.94 10.86
CA ASP A 154 22.00 3.18 12.11
C ASP A 154 20.61 2.57 12.39
N GLN A 155 19.57 3.08 11.74
CA GLN A 155 18.19 2.61 11.93
C GLN A 155 17.79 1.48 10.98
N ILE A 156 18.64 1.14 10.02
CA ILE A 156 18.33 0.21 8.93
C ILE A 156 19.44 -0.84 8.78
N PRO A 157 19.07 -2.11 8.52
CA PRO A 157 20.02 -3.16 8.15
C PRO A 157 20.92 -2.72 6.99
N PHE A 158 22.17 -3.18 7.01
CA PHE A 158 23.19 -2.78 6.02
C PHE A 158 22.69 -3.00 4.58
N ASP A 159 22.06 -4.15 4.32
CA ASP A 159 21.59 -4.54 2.99
C ASP A 159 20.42 -3.69 2.49
N LEU A 160 19.69 -3.03 3.39
CA LEU A 160 18.56 -2.15 3.05
C LEU A 160 18.95 -0.68 2.91
N ARG A 161 20.21 -0.29 3.23
CA ARG A 161 20.66 1.11 3.18
C ARG A 161 20.43 1.74 1.81
N ASN A 162 20.78 1.04 0.74
CA ASN A 162 20.57 1.54 -0.63
C ASN A 162 19.08 1.81 -0.93
N LYS A 163 18.17 1.02 -0.33
CA LYS A 163 16.72 1.11 -0.55
C LYS A 163 16.00 2.09 0.38
N LEU A 164 16.51 2.34 1.59
CA LEU A 164 15.78 3.08 2.64
C LEU A 164 16.52 4.29 3.22
N GLU A 165 17.85 4.36 3.13
CA GLU A 165 18.61 5.47 3.73
C GLU A 165 18.18 6.81 3.14
N GLY A 166 17.90 7.78 4.02
CA GLY A 166 17.43 9.11 3.68
C GLY A 166 15.99 9.16 3.15
N ARG A 167 15.22 8.07 3.23
CA ARG A 167 13.83 8.01 2.74
C ARG A 167 12.85 8.01 3.89
N MET A 168 11.67 8.58 3.65
CA MET A 168 10.58 8.58 4.61
C MET A 168 9.60 7.47 4.27
N VAL A 169 9.02 6.85 5.31
CA VAL A 169 8.01 5.81 5.13
C VAL A 169 6.81 6.09 6.01
N LEU A 170 5.62 6.07 5.42
CA LEU A 170 4.36 6.00 6.15
C LEU A 170 3.88 4.55 6.12
N LEU A 171 3.74 3.93 7.28
CA LEU A 171 3.13 2.60 7.43
C LEU A 171 1.68 2.73 7.87
N GLY A 172 0.81 1.86 7.38
CA GLY A 172 -0.59 1.75 7.80
C GLY A 172 -0.94 0.31 8.14
N PHE A 173 -1.64 0.09 9.26
CA PHE A 173 -2.09 -1.22 9.72
C PHE A 173 -3.58 -1.23 10.09
N ASN A 174 -4.25 -2.36 9.89
CA ASN A 174 -5.66 -2.58 10.23
C ASN A 174 -5.92 -2.96 11.70
N VAL A 175 -5.16 -2.38 12.62
CA VAL A 175 -5.35 -2.51 14.07
C VAL A 175 -5.44 -1.13 14.72
N ALA A 176 -5.94 -1.03 15.95
CA ALA A 176 -6.21 0.28 16.56
C ALA A 176 -4.95 1.08 16.91
N ASN A 177 -3.84 0.40 17.22
CA ASN A 177 -2.55 1.01 17.55
C ASN A 177 -1.42 -0.02 17.47
N SER A 178 -0.17 0.46 17.54
CA SER A 178 1.03 -0.35 17.47
C SER A 178 1.12 -1.44 18.54
N GLY A 179 0.52 -1.26 19.72
CA GLY A 179 0.51 -2.26 20.79
C GLY A 179 -0.33 -3.51 20.51
N GLN A 180 -1.13 -3.50 19.43
CA GLN A 180 -1.88 -4.68 18.97
C GLN A 180 -1.14 -5.46 17.88
N LEU A 181 0.03 -5.00 17.44
CA LEU A 181 0.84 -5.73 16.47
C LEU A 181 1.56 -6.90 17.16
N PRO A 182 1.70 -8.05 16.49
CA PRO A 182 2.46 -9.19 17.00
C PRO A 182 3.99 -9.02 16.83
N PHE A 183 4.47 -7.79 16.63
CA PHE A 183 5.86 -7.46 16.33
C PHE A 183 6.37 -6.45 17.36
N ASP A 184 7.67 -6.50 17.65
CA ASP A 184 8.32 -5.56 18.58
C ASP A 184 8.19 -4.11 18.10
N THR A 185 8.27 -3.90 16.78
CA THR A 185 8.08 -2.59 16.16
C THR A 185 7.20 -2.71 14.92
N PRO A 186 6.40 -1.68 14.58
CA PRO A 186 5.65 -1.63 13.33
C PRO A 186 6.54 -1.68 12.08
N LEU A 187 7.81 -1.26 12.22
CA LEU A 187 8.79 -1.28 11.14
C LEU A 187 9.30 -2.69 10.81
N SER A 188 9.37 -3.59 11.78
CA SER A 188 9.92 -4.95 11.63
C SER A 188 9.35 -5.74 10.44
N PRO A 189 8.01 -5.91 10.28
CA PRO A 189 7.46 -6.66 9.15
C PRO A 189 7.74 -5.99 7.80
N PHE A 190 7.81 -4.66 7.76
CA PHE A 190 8.14 -3.93 6.54
C PHE A 190 9.60 -4.15 6.12
N LEU A 191 10.55 -4.12 7.06
CA LEU A 191 11.96 -4.39 6.76
C LEU A 191 12.16 -5.82 6.21
N ASN A 192 11.55 -6.81 6.85
CA ASN A 192 11.60 -8.20 6.38
C ASN A 192 11.03 -8.33 4.94
N TRP A 193 9.93 -7.64 4.65
CA TRP A 193 9.39 -7.62 3.28
C TRP A 193 10.36 -6.99 2.26
N MET A 194 11.02 -5.88 2.62
CA MET A 194 12.02 -5.17 1.79
C MET A 194 13.30 -5.97 1.53
N GLU A 195 13.66 -6.91 2.40
CA GLU A 195 14.79 -7.82 2.17
C GLU A 195 14.51 -8.79 1.02
N ASN A 196 13.24 -9.16 0.85
CA ASN A 196 12.78 -10.15 -0.13
C ASN A 196 12.28 -9.53 -1.46
N HIS A 197 12.20 -8.19 -1.57
CA HIS A 197 11.65 -7.44 -2.73
C HIS A 197 12.50 -6.23 -3.09
#